data_AF-A0A436W4G2-F1
#
_entry.id   AF-A0A436W4G2-F1
#
_cell.length_a   1.000
_cell.length_b   1.000
_cell.length_c   1.000
_cell.angle_alpha   90.00
_cell.angle_beta   90.00
_cell.angle_gamma   90.00
#
_symmetry.space_group_name_H-M   'P 1'
#
loop_
_entity.id
_entity.type
_entity.pdbx_description
1 polymer ?
#
loop_
_entity_poly.entity_id
_entity_poly.type
_entity_poly.pdbx_seq_one_letter_code
_entity_poly.pdbx_strand_id
1 'polypeptide(L)'
;MSGAASSVEVAVPQTFPVSAEHFRKGMRKLTGAVNIVTTMHNGAPHGLTATAVCSLSGEPPRLLACVNVVGRTFGYILHSRRMGVSVLAHRHVELAKHFANMTD
;
A
#
# COMPACT_ATOMS: atom_id res chain seq x y z
N MET A 1 -29.22 -24.58 -24.76
CA MET A 1 -27.75 -24.39 -24.80
C MET A 1 -27.41 -23.31 -23.78
N SER A 2 -27.51 -23.60 -22.48
CA SER A 2 -26.42 -24.03 -21.57
C SER A 2 -25.06 -23.38 -21.86
N GLY A 3 -24.61 -22.59 -20.89
CA GLY A 3 -23.31 -21.95 -20.79
C GLY A 3 -23.17 -21.28 -19.43
N ALA A 4 -23.40 -22.04 -18.36
CA ALA A 4 -23.16 -21.56 -17.00
C ALA A 4 -21.64 -21.40 -16.81
N ALA A 5 -21.17 -20.17 -16.64
CA ALA A 5 -19.82 -19.89 -16.22
C ALA A 5 -19.63 -20.46 -14.81
N SER A 6 -18.97 -21.61 -14.73
CA SER A 6 -18.55 -22.21 -13.47
C SER A 6 -17.57 -21.25 -12.79
N SER A 7 -17.98 -20.69 -11.64
CA SER A 7 -17.09 -19.97 -10.74
C SER A 7 -16.06 -20.96 -10.20
N VAL A 8 -14.84 -20.91 -10.73
CA VAL A 8 -13.73 -21.67 -10.16
C VAL A 8 -13.40 -21.05 -8.80
N GLU A 9 -13.80 -21.73 -7.74
CA GLU A 9 -13.40 -21.42 -6.38
C GLU A 9 -11.91 -21.75 -6.23
N VAL A 10 -11.05 -20.73 -6.32
CA VAL A 10 -9.61 -20.89 -6.15
C VAL A 10 -9.34 -21.17 -4.68
N ALA A 11 -9.15 -22.44 -4.33
CA ALA A 11 -8.71 -22.86 -3.02
C ALA A 11 -7.34 -22.22 -2.71
N VAL A 12 -7.31 -21.30 -1.75
CA VAL A 12 -6.06 -20.66 -1.29
C VAL A 12 -5.24 -21.73 -0.55
N PRO A 13 -3.99 -22.02 -0.97
CA PRO A 13 -3.15 -23.00 -0.28
C PRO A 13 -3.00 -22.63 1.20
N GLN A 14 -3.29 -23.60 2.08
CA GLN A 14 -3.22 -23.45 3.54
C GLN A 14 -1.76 -23.33 4.04
N THR A 15 -0.77 -23.60 3.19
CA THR A 15 0.65 -23.53 3.50
C THR A 15 1.39 -22.75 2.41
N PHE A 16 2.05 -21.66 2.83
CA PHE A 16 2.97 -20.94 1.95
C PHE A 16 4.34 -21.62 1.98
N PRO A 17 4.96 -21.90 0.83
CA PRO A 17 6.26 -22.57 0.78
C PRO A 17 7.41 -21.72 1.36
N VAL A 18 7.18 -20.43 1.60
CA VAL A 18 8.15 -19.47 2.14
C VAL A 18 7.63 -18.92 3.47
N SER A 19 8.45 -19.02 4.53
CA SER A 19 8.12 -18.43 5.83
C SER A 19 8.05 -16.91 5.74
N ALA A 20 7.23 -16.29 6.59
CA ALA A 20 7.11 -14.83 6.64
C ALA A 20 8.44 -14.13 6.97
N GLU A 21 9.32 -14.78 7.73
CA GLU A 21 10.67 -14.29 8.00
C GLU A 21 11.53 -14.27 6.74
N HIS A 22 11.59 -15.38 5.99
CA HIS A 22 12.34 -15.46 4.74
C HIS A 22 11.82 -14.45 3.71
N PHE A 23 10.51 -14.31 3.60
CA PHE A 23 9.89 -13.30 2.74
C PHE A 23 10.34 -11.88 3.13
N ARG A 24 10.25 -11.49 4.41
CA ARG A 24 10.70 -10.18 4.89
C ARG A 24 12.19 -9.95 4.64
N LYS A 25 13.03 -10.99 4.81
CA LYS A 25 14.47 -10.92 4.52
C LYS A 25 14.74 -10.67 3.03
N GLY A 26 13.96 -11.30 2.14
CA GLY A 26 14.00 -11.02 0.71
C GLY A 26 13.57 -9.59 0.39
N MET A 27 12.43 -9.15 0.92
CA MET A 27 11.90 -7.80 0.67
C MET A 27 12.80 -6.67 1.20
N ARG A 28 13.59 -6.91 2.25
CA ARG A 28 14.62 -5.95 2.71
C ARG A 28 15.69 -5.64 1.67
N LYS A 29 15.88 -6.52 0.68
CA LYS A 29 16.82 -6.32 -0.43
C LYS A 29 16.17 -5.67 -1.65
N LEU A 30 14.84 -5.61 -1.69
CA LEU A 30 14.10 -5.01 -2.79
C LEU A 30 13.94 -3.51 -2.54
N THR A 31 14.71 -2.70 -3.27
CA THR A 31 14.61 -1.25 -3.20
C THR A 31 13.35 -0.77 -3.92
N GLY A 32 12.65 0.19 -3.32
CA GLY A 32 11.50 0.87 -3.93
C GLY A 32 11.54 2.36 -3.68
N ALA A 33 10.83 3.12 -4.51
CA ALA A 33 10.64 4.54 -4.27
C ALA A 33 9.92 4.76 -2.92
N VAL A 34 10.34 5.78 -2.18
CA VAL A 34 9.66 6.19 -0.94
C VAL A 34 8.56 7.17 -1.30
N ASN A 35 7.35 6.89 -0.85
CA ASN A 35 6.18 7.73 -1.07
C ASN A 35 5.51 8.04 0.26
N ILE A 36 4.76 9.14 0.30
CA ILE A 36 3.77 9.37 1.35
C ILE A 36 2.39 9.22 0.73
N VAL A 37 1.61 8.29 1.29
CA VAL A 37 0.19 8.14 0.96
C VAL A 37 -0.60 8.97 1.95
N THR A 38 -1.41 9.91 1.45
CA THR A 38 -2.18 10.83 2.28
C THR A 38 -3.67 10.72 2.02
N THR A 39 -4.47 11.21 2.95
CA THR A 39 -5.92 11.39 2.81
C THR A 39 -6.38 12.54 3.71
N MET A 40 -7.59 13.04 3.46
CA MET A 40 -8.24 14.05 4.31
C MET A 40 -9.41 13.41 5.05
N HIS A 41 -9.48 13.62 6.36
CA HIS A 41 -10.60 13.19 7.18
C HIS A 41 -10.94 14.29 8.19
N ASN A 42 -12.20 14.71 8.27
CA ASN A 42 -12.68 15.80 9.13
C ASN A 42 -11.82 17.08 9.06
N GLY A 43 -11.36 17.45 7.86
CA GLY A 43 -10.52 18.65 7.65
C GLY A 43 -9.05 18.50 8.05
N ALA A 44 -8.62 17.34 8.55
CA ALA A 44 -7.24 17.06 8.90
C ALA A 44 -6.56 16.11 7.89
N PRO A 45 -5.27 16.34 7.56
CA PRO A 45 -4.50 15.40 6.75
C PRO A 45 -4.03 14.22 7.60
N HIS A 46 -4.16 13.02 7.05
CA HIS A 46 -3.60 11.79 7.59
C HIS A 46 -2.73 11.13 6.52
N GLY A 47 -1.69 10.41 6.93
CA GLY A 47 -0.85 9.72 5.96
C GLY A 47 0.01 8.61 6.55
N LEU A 48 0.77 7.96 5.67
CA LEU A 48 1.82 7.03 6.03
C LEU A 48 2.95 7.07 4.99
N THR A 49 4.16 6.72 5.41
CA THR A 49 5.24 6.39 4.49
C THR A 49 5.03 5.00 3.91
N ALA A 50 5.13 4.86 2.59
CA ALA A 50 4.90 3.63 1.86
C ALA A 50 5.88 3.44 0.69
N THR A 51 6.36 2.21 0.55
CA THR A 51 7.15 1.76 -0.61
C THR A 51 6.37 0.82 -1.53
N ALA A 52 5.28 0.23 -1.05
CA ALA A 52 4.39 -0.64 -1.83
C ALA A 52 3.39 0.20 -2.65
N VAL A 53 3.91 0.95 -3.62
CA VAL A 53 3.14 1.77 -4.56
C VAL A 53 3.61 1.45 -5.98
N CYS A 54 2.67 1.24 -6.90
CA CYS A 54 2.99 1.00 -8.31
C CYS A 54 1.95 1.60 -9.26
N SER A 55 2.38 1.84 -10.50
CA SER A 55 1.45 2.11 -11.60
C SER A 55 0.64 0.85 -11.90
N LEU A 56 -0.66 1.02 -12.14
CA LEU A 56 -1.57 -0.07 -12.48
C LEU A 56 -2.01 -0.02 -13.95
N SER A 57 -2.27 1.17 -14.49
CA SER A 57 -2.81 1.36 -15.83
C SER A 57 -2.50 2.75 -16.35
N GLY A 58 -2.13 2.87 -17.62
CA GLY A 58 -2.00 4.17 -18.30
C GLY A 58 -3.34 4.72 -18.78
N GLU A 59 -4.26 3.83 -19.19
CA GLU A 59 -5.58 4.20 -19.69
C GLU A 59 -6.66 3.24 -19.14
N PRO A 60 -7.62 3.72 -18.32
CA PRO A 60 -7.57 5.01 -17.63
C PRO A 60 -6.35 5.07 -16.68
N PRO A 61 -5.81 6.25 -16.36
CA PRO A 61 -4.71 6.40 -15.41
C PRO A 61 -5.07 5.85 -14.04
N ARG A 62 -4.37 4.80 -13.59
CA ARG A 62 -4.60 4.16 -12.29
C ARG A 62 -3.27 3.81 -11.64
N LEU A 63 -3.24 3.90 -10.31
CA LEU A 63 -2.15 3.44 -9.47
C LEU A 63 -2.70 2.66 -8.27
N LEU A 64 -1.85 1.84 -7.67
CA LEU A 64 -2.15 1.05 -6.48
C LEU A 64 -1.20 1.44 -5.35
N ALA A 65 -1.72 1.53 -4.13
CA ALA A 65 -0.94 1.60 -2.91
C ALA A 65 -1.44 0.52 -1.94
N CYS A 66 -0.53 -0.32 -1.44
CA CYS A 66 -0.84 -1.33 -0.45
C CYS A 66 -0.66 -0.74 0.95
N VAL A 67 -1.75 -0.66 1.71
CA VAL A 67 -1.77 -0.13 3.07
C VAL A 67 -2.12 -1.22 4.07
N ASN A 68 -1.47 -1.22 5.23
CA ASN A 68 -1.79 -2.18 6.29
C ASN A 68 -3.16 -1.85 6.90
N VAL A 69 -4.08 -2.83 6.87
CA VAL A 69 -5.46 -2.70 7.38
C VAL A 69 -5.54 -2.41 8.87
N VAL A 70 -4.50 -2.77 9.63
CA VAL A 70 -4.42 -2.50 11.08
C VAL A 70 -4.03 -1.04 11.36
N GLY A 71 -3.48 -0.32 10.36
CA GLY A 71 -3.04 1.07 10.52
C GLY A 71 -4.19 2.08 10.50
N ARG A 72 -4.11 3.13 11.32
CA ARG A 72 -5.13 4.21 11.40
C ARG A 72 -5.45 4.84 10.04
N THR A 73 -4.43 5.06 9.21
CA THR A 73 -4.58 5.69 7.89
C THR A 73 -5.44 4.88 6.93
N PHE A 74 -5.47 3.54 7.04
CA PHE A 74 -6.38 2.72 6.24
C PHE A 74 -7.85 3.07 6.50
N GLY A 75 -8.24 3.22 7.77
CA GLY A 75 -9.60 3.61 8.14
C GLY A 75 -9.99 4.97 7.56
N TYR A 76 -9.07 5.95 7.59
CA TYR A 76 -9.32 7.27 7.01
C TYR A 76 -9.44 7.25 5.49
N ILE A 77 -8.61 6.46 4.79
CA ILE A 77 -8.70 6.28 3.33
C ILE A 77 -10.04 5.63 2.95
N LEU A 78 -10.50 4.63 3.72
CA LEU A 78 -11.80 4.01 3.49
C LEU A 78 -12.96 4.98 3.68
N HIS A 79 -12.91 5.85 4.69
CA HIS A 79 -13.96 6.84 4.92
C HIS A 79 -13.97 7.93 3.84
N SER A 80 -12.81 8.49 3.49
CA SER A 80 -12.73 9.59 2.53
C SER A 80 -12.89 9.15 1.08
N ARG A 81 -12.63 7.86 0.79
CA ARG A 81 -12.54 7.27 -0.56
C ARG A 81 -11.54 8.01 -1.48
N ARG A 82 -10.59 8.73 -0.88
CA ARG A 82 -9.61 9.56 -1.59
C ARG A 82 -8.22 9.31 -1.02
N MET A 83 -7.24 9.19 -1.91
CA MET A 83 -5.83 9.15 -1.52
C MET A 83 -5.01 10.08 -2.41
N GLY A 84 -4.00 10.71 -1.82
CA GLY A 84 -2.91 11.36 -2.52
C GLY A 84 -1.64 10.51 -2.41
N VAL A 85 -0.80 10.54 -3.44
CA VAL A 85 0.52 9.90 -3.42
C VAL A 85 1.57 10.94 -3.76
N SER A 86 2.47 11.20 -2.82
CA SER A 86 3.61 12.10 -3.00
C SER A 86 4.89 11.28 -3.10
N VAL A 87 5.54 11.29 -4.27
CA VAL A 87 6.84 10.64 -4.47
C VAL A 87 7.93 11.52 -3.84
N LEU A 88 8.76 10.94 -2.98
CA LEU A 88 9.75 11.70 -2.22
C LEU A 88 11.12 11.78 -2.90
N ALA A 89 11.82 12.89 -2.67
CA ALA A 89 13.23 13.07 -2.97
C ALA A 89 14.07 12.84 -1.72
N HIS A 90 15.39 12.66 -1.89
CA HIS A 90 16.33 12.43 -0.78
C HIS A 90 16.23 13.50 0.34
N ARG A 91 16.02 14.77 -0.02
CA ARG A 91 15.85 15.86 0.96
C ARG A 91 14.62 15.71 1.89
N HIS A 92 13.69 14.81 1.61
CA HIS A 92 12.47 14.58 2.41
C HIS A 92 12.62 13.43 3.42
N VAL A 93 13.84 13.00 3.77
CA VAL A 93 14.07 11.89 4.72
C VAL A 93 13.38 12.13 6.06
N GLU A 94 13.48 13.33 6.63
CA GLU A 94 12.83 13.62 7.92
C GLU A 94 11.30 13.60 7.83
N LEU A 95 10.74 14.05 6.70
CA LEU A 95 9.30 13.94 6.44
C LEU A 95 8.87 12.46 6.34
N ALA A 96 9.67 11.63 5.65
CA ALA A 96 9.41 10.19 5.55
C ALA A 96 9.46 9.51 6.93
N LYS A 97 10.43 9.85 7.78
CA LYS A 97 10.53 9.33 9.15
C LYS A 97 9.32 9.72 9.98
N HIS A 98 8.88 10.98 9.91
CA HIS A 98 7.69 11.46 10.61
C HIS A 98 6.45 10.62 10.24
N PHE A 99 6.19 10.44 8.93
CA PHE A 99 5.06 9.63 8.46
C PHE A 99 5.25 8.11 8.61
N ALA A 100 6.45 7.65 9.00
CA ALA A 100 6.74 6.26 9.36
C ALA A 100 6.63 6.00 10.87
N ASN A 101 6.30 7.02 11.68
CA ASN A 101 6.41 6.99 13.14
C ASN A 101 7.82 6.59 13.62
N MET A 102 8.85 7.00 12.87
CA MET A 102 10.27 6.83 13.20
C MET A 102 10.86 8.11 13.77
N THR A 103 10.07 8.88 14.51
CA THR A 103 10.56 10.03 15.29
C THR A 103 11.12 9.54 16.60
N ASP A 104 12.28 10.08 16.99
CA ASP A 104 12.91 9.89 18.30
C ASP A 104 11.98 10.33 19.45
#